data_AF-A0AAU9V467-F1
#
_entry.id   AF-A0AAU9V467-F1
#
_cell.length_a   1.000
_cell.length_b   1.000
_cell.length_c   1.000
_cell.angle_alpha   90.00
_cell.angle_beta   90.00
_cell.angle_gamma   90.00
#
_symmetry.space_group_name_H-M   'P 1'
#
loop_
_entity.id
_entity.type
_entity.pdbx_description
1 polymer ?
#
loop_
_entity_poly.entity_id
_entity_poly.type
_entity_poly.pdbx_seq_one_letter_code
_entity_poly.pdbx_strand_id
1 'polypeptide(L)'
;MEEDDPVVQEIPVYISQALSEHLYIYQYPVQQIKKKHKDLKVRNVSMKPKNQLVRMELEIDTYGDHYCASKGEQIALNTDGPQESRCIRDKEKEKSQYFKSGMMDKIVYESTVPCTDTERYAIAILQDKELHCTPIKGILQFRPSYSHYDKQDKRKGQKDNGDNSDDEEKESDQVNVKFKRIETDFAKKAREKSFAAISQRIADEPWYDTLWKKSDTDHADLERMKLFSATTQDGSSLTLGATEYIKALFPQLNDESETTPFKKLSLQDQIKETLINAKLMTFTELHKLVRLETGPPSEAALLAALRGTACCVRGVWAPRSRDLYTRPAHVPARLMCAARDHVLYLLTHHSFVDRRKIAASVRLPSEDVLTVLRSVAKFKPNFGWELLIPPDTAFEAKYPDVVEKQNLYWEARQRQFTDMLIGEPMKRQRKKSQRDSIGSDTMMSPKARKNSVSEEDSDKRRHKKSATGGKRTRKVSSSSGQDM
;
A
#
# COMPACT_ATOMS: atom_id res chain seq x y z
N MET A 1 -7.45 -36.49 0.83
CA MET A 1 -7.01 -36.65 -0.57
C MET A 1 -7.90 -35.74 -1.35
N GLU A 2 -7.32 -34.69 -1.93
CA GLU A 2 -8.00 -33.94 -2.98
C GLU A 2 -8.00 -34.83 -4.23
N GLU A 3 -9.00 -34.67 -5.10
CA GLU A 3 -9.14 -35.52 -6.29
C GLU A 3 -8.12 -35.06 -7.33
N ASP A 4 -7.31 -36.00 -7.87
CA ASP A 4 -6.33 -35.70 -8.92
C ASP A 4 -7.06 -35.24 -10.20
N ASP A 5 -7.06 -33.94 -10.49
CA ASP A 5 -7.57 -33.36 -11.74
C ASP A 5 -6.58 -33.67 -12.89
N PRO A 6 -6.90 -34.60 -13.81
CA PRO A 6 -5.93 -35.10 -14.76
C PRO A 6 -5.81 -34.15 -15.96
N VAL A 7 -4.59 -33.85 -16.39
CA VAL A 7 -4.34 -32.98 -17.56
C VAL A 7 -4.96 -33.60 -18.82
N VAL A 8 -6.12 -33.08 -19.23
CA VAL A 8 -6.88 -33.58 -20.39
C VAL A 8 -6.23 -33.20 -21.72
N GLN A 9 -5.63 -32.01 -21.79
CA GLN A 9 -4.97 -31.51 -22.99
C GLN A 9 -3.92 -30.44 -22.64
N GLU A 10 -2.72 -30.58 -23.21
CA GLU A 10 -1.71 -29.52 -23.26
C GLU A 10 -1.89 -28.68 -24.54
N ILE A 11 -1.73 -27.37 -24.43
CA ILE A 11 -1.86 -26.39 -25.54
C ILE A 11 -0.62 -25.49 -25.50
N PRO A 12 0.26 -25.52 -26.53
CA PRO A 12 1.39 -24.60 -26.61
C PRO A 12 0.89 -23.16 -26.84
N VAL A 13 1.54 -22.21 -26.18
CA VAL A 13 1.22 -20.77 -26.27
C VAL A 13 2.39 -20.03 -26.89
N TYR A 14 2.18 -19.48 -28.08
CA TYR A 14 3.16 -18.70 -28.83
C TYR A 14 2.85 -17.20 -28.74
N ILE A 15 3.88 -16.36 -28.88
CA ILE A 15 3.72 -14.90 -28.92
C ILE A 15 4.20 -14.38 -30.28
N SER A 16 3.29 -13.85 -31.09
CA SER A 16 3.63 -13.11 -32.30
C SER A 16 3.82 -11.62 -31.97
N GLN A 17 4.92 -11.05 -32.48
CA GLN A 17 5.19 -9.61 -32.38
C GLN A 17 4.91 -8.86 -33.69
N ALA A 18 4.61 -9.56 -34.79
CA ALA A 18 4.60 -9.01 -36.15
C ALA A 18 3.54 -7.92 -36.40
N LEU A 19 2.48 -7.89 -35.58
CA LEU A 19 1.45 -6.85 -35.62
C LEU A 19 1.33 -6.04 -34.31
N SER A 20 2.26 -6.19 -33.36
CA SER A 20 2.21 -5.55 -32.04
C SER A 20 2.09 -4.02 -32.07
N GLU A 21 2.68 -3.37 -33.08
CA GLU A 21 2.61 -1.92 -33.30
C GLU A 21 1.38 -1.45 -34.10
N HIS A 22 0.60 -2.37 -34.66
CA HIS A 22 -0.41 -2.09 -35.69
C HIS A 22 -1.79 -2.71 -35.40
N LEU A 23 -1.90 -3.58 -34.40
CA LEU A 23 -3.12 -4.27 -34.02
C LEU A 23 -3.98 -3.41 -33.09
N TYR A 24 -5.18 -3.03 -33.55
CA TYR A 24 -6.15 -2.24 -32.78
C TYR A 24 -7.48 -2.99 -32.63
N ILE A 25 -8.10 -2.92 -31.45
CA ILE A 25 -9.45 -3.44 -31.22
C ILE A 25 -10.47 -2.33 -31.42
N TYR A 26 -11.35 -2.47 -32.43
CA TYR A 26 -12.43 -1.53 -32.69
C TYR A 26 -13.72 -1.99 -31.98
N GLN A 27 -14.16 -1.23 -30.97
CA GLN A 27 -15.37 -1.48 -30.21
C GLN A 27 -16.50 -0.53 -30.65
N TYR A 28 -17.74 -1.02 -30.70
CA TYR A 28 -18.93 -0.23 -31.07
C TYR A 28 -20.00 -0.31 -29.96
N PRO A 29 -19.85 0.40 -28.82
CA PRO A 29 -20.66 0.17 -27.62
C PRO A 29 -22.17 0.40 -27.78
N VAL A 30 -22.59 1.11 -28.83
CA VAL A 30 -24.00 1.43 -29.14
C VAL A 30 -24.62 0.51 -30.20
N GLN A 31 -23.86 -0.44 -30.76
CA GLN A 31 -24.31 -1.33 -31.83
C GLN A 31 -24.63 -2.74 -31.32
N GLN A 32 -25.77 -3.29 -31.73
CA GLN A 32 -26.16 -4.65 -31.36
C GLN A 32 -25.38 -5.70 -32.16
N ILE A 33 -24.81 -6.68 -31.45
CA ILE A 33 -23.99 -7.79 -31.98
C ILE A 33 -24.67 -8.53 -33.16
N LYS A 34 -26.01 -8.59 -33.19
CA LYS A 34 -26.77 -9.25 -34.26
C LYS A 34 -26.63 -8.58 -35.64
N LYS A 35 -26.33 -7.27 -35.71
CA LYS A 35 -25.99 -6.59 -36.98
C LYS A 35 -24.51 -6.79 -37.29
N LYS A 36 -24.20 -7.88 -38.00
CA LYS A 36 -22.84 -8.20 -38.48
C LYS A 36 -22.29 -7.03 -39.32
N HIS A 37 -21.04 -6.64 -39.10
CA HIS A 37 -20.41 -5.53 -39.83
C HIS A 37 -20.14 -5.84 -41.33
N LYS A 38 -20.48 -7.03 -41.84
CA LYS A 38 -20.23 -7.44 -43.23
C LYS A 38 -20.97 -6.58 -44.27
N ASP A 39 -22.14 -6.09 -43.91
CA ASP A 39 -23.02 -5.32 -44.81
C ASP A 39 -22.67 -3.81 -44.83
N LEU A 40 -21.71 -3.38 -44.00
CA LEU A 40 -21.29 -1.97 -43.94
C LEU A 40 -20.46 -1.59 -45.17
N LYS A 41 -21.00 -0.66 -45.96
CA LYS A 41 -20.27 0.05 -47.00
C LYS A 41 -19.47 1.20 -46.37
N VAL A 42 -18.16 1.02 -46.25
CA VAL A 42 -17.24 2.04 -45.74
C VAL A 42 -16.78 2.92 -46.90
N ARG A 43 -17.04 4.23 -46.83
CA ARG A 43 -16.73 5.22 -47.87
C ARG A 43 -15.31 5.78 -47.76
N ASN A 44 -14.86 6.04 -46.54
CA ASN A 44 -13.49 6.45 -46.23
C ASN A 44 -13.13 6.08 -44.78
N VAL A 45 -11.84 5.89 -44.49
CA VAL A 45 -11.30 5.77 -43.13
C VAL A 45 -10.07 6.65 -43.02
N SER A 46 -10.09 7.59 -42.07
CA SER A 46 -8.96 8.48 -41.79
C SER A 46 -8.40 8.22 -40.39
N MET A 47 -7.08 8.23 -40.24
CA MET A 47 -6.40 7.94 -38.97
C MET A 47 -5.39 9.04 -38.58
N LYS A 48 -5.20 9.19 -37.27
CA LYS A 48 -4.17 9.98 -36.60
C LYS A 48 -3.32 9.05 -35.72
N PRO A 49 -2.19 8.55 -36.22
CA PRO A 49 -1.46 7.46 -35.56
C PRO A 49 -0.85 7.84 -34.21
N LYS A 50 -0.43 9.10 -33.98
CA LYS A 50 0.21 9.50 -32.72
C LYS A 50 -0.80 9.68 -31.59
N ASN A 51 -1.93 10.33 -31.86
CA ASN A 51 -3.02 10.48 -30.90
C ASN A 51 -4.01 9.29 -30.89
N GLN A 52 -3.77 8.26 -31.72
CA GLN A 52 -4.61 7.07 -31.88
C GLN A 52 -6.10 7.36 -32.15
N LEU A 53 -6.41 8.33 -33.00
CA LEU A 53 -7.79 8.65 -33.39
C LEU A 53 -8.08 8.13 -34.80
N VAL A 54 -9.22 7.46 -34.96
CA VAL A 54 -9.73 6.94 -36.24
C VAL A 54 -11.13 7.49 -36.48
N ARG A 55 -11.37 7.90 -37.72
CA ARG A 55 -12.66 8.37 -38.23
C ARG A 55 -13.08 7.48 -39.40
N MET A 56 -14.31 7.01 -39.38
CA MET A 56 -14.86 6.07 -40.36
C MET A 56 -16.15 6.65 -40.95
N GLU A 57 -16.17 6.91 -42.25
CA GLU A 57 -17.38 7.32 -42.96
C GLU A 57 -18.11 6.07 -43.48
N LEU A 58 -19.29 5.80 -42.96
CA LEU A 58 -20.20 4.75 -43.43
C LEU A 58 -21.23 5.34 -44.39
N GLU A 59 -21.44 4.71 -45.53
CA GLU A 59 -22.48 5.07 -46.49
C GLU A 59 -23.87 4.62 -45.98
N ILE A 60 -24.88 5.48 -46.15
CA ILE A 60 -26.30 5.16 -45.91
C ILE A 60 -26.93 4.78 -47.24
N ASP A 61 -27.75 3.73 -47.27
CA ASP A 61 -28.62 3.48 -48.41
C ASP A 61 -29.77 4.50 -48.43
N THR A 62 -29.68 5.46 -49.35
CA THR A 62 -30.69 6.52 -49.54
C THR A 62 -31.92 6.06 -50.34
N TYR A 63 -31.92 4.84 -50.87
CA TYR A 63 -33.02 4.27 -51.66
C TYR A 63 -33.87 3.25 -50.90
N GLY A 64 -33.42 2.79 -49.73
CA GLY A 64 -34.17 1.83 -48.92
C GLY A 64 -35.34 2.46 -48.15
N ASP A 65 -36.41 1.68 -47.94
CA ASP A 65 -37.68 2.08 -47.29
C ASP A 65 -37.56 2.70 -45.89
N HIS A 66 -36.39 2.62 -45.27
CA HIS A 66 -36.09 3.18 -43.94
C HIS A 66 -35.47 4.59 -44.00
N TYR A 67 -35.22 5.13 -45.21
CA TYR A 67 -34.65 6.45 -45.42
C TYR A 67 -35.71 7.47 -45.83
N CYS A 68 -35.81 8.58 -45.08
CA CYS A 68 -36.73 9.67 -45.40
C CYS A 68 -36.00 10.76 -46.21
N ALA A 69 -36.12 10.71 -47.54
CA ALA A 69 -35.38 11.56 -48.47
C ALA A 69 -35.52 13.07 -48.16
N SER A 70 -36.73 13.57 -47.93
CA SER A 70 -36.96 14.99 -47.62
C SER A 70 -36.28 15.44 -46.31
N LYS A 71 -36.17 14.57 -45.30
CA LYS A 71 -35.40 14.85 -44.08
C LYS A 71 -33.90 14.76 -44.32
N GLY A 72 -33.45 13.84 -45.17
CA GLY A 72 -32.05 13.71 -45.59
C GLY A 72 -31.55 14.94 -46.35
N GLU A 73 -32.36 15.46 -47.28
CA GLU A 73 -32.16 16.73 -47.98
C GLU A 73 -32.18 17.92 -47.00
N GLN A 74 -33.17 18.00 -46.11
CA GLN A 74 -33.24 19.09 -45.12
C GLN A 74 -32.02 19.12 -44.20
N ILE A 75 -31.45 17.98 -43.81
CA ILE A 75 -30.20 17.91 -43.02
C ILE A 75 -29.01 18.42 -43.85
N ALA A 76 -28.87 17.98 -45.10
CA ALA A 76 -27.79 18.43 -45.97
C ALA A 76 -27.87 19.95 -46.28
N LEU A 77 -29.07 20.45 -46.59
CA LEU A 77 -29.36 21.88 -46.78
C LEU A 77 -29.03 22.72 -45.53
N ASN A 78 -29.22 22.16 -44.34
CA ASN A 78 -28.87 22.83 -43.08
C ASN A 78 -27.37 22.89 -42.82
N THR A 79 -26.62 21.83 -43.15
CA THR A 79 -25.16 21.76 -42.96
C THR A 79 -24.40 22.52 -44.06
N ASP A 80 -24.65 22.18 -45.33
CA ASP A 80 -23.90 22.70 -46.49
C ASP A 80 -24.58 23.90 -47.18
N GLY A 81 -25.83 24.20 -46.83
CA GLY A 81 -26.56 25.38 -47.29
C GLY A 81 -27.40 25.14 -48.55
N PRO A 82 -28.07 26.19 -49.07
CA PRO A 82 -28.65 26.14 -50.40
C PRO A 82 -27.55 25.78 -51.42
N GLN A 83 -27.74 24.68 -52.13
CA GLN A 83 -26.91 24.35 -53.29
C GLN A 83 -27.28 25.32 -54.42
N GLU A 84 -26.46 26.34 -54.63
CA GLU A 84 -26.58 27.22 -55.78
C GLU A 84 -26.51 26.40 -57.08
N SER A 85 -27.38 26.74 -58.03
CA SER A 85 -27.46 26.07 -59.32
C SER A 85 -26.10 26.00 -60.03
N ARG A 86 -25.89 24.94 -60.84
CA ARG A 86 -24.60 24.53 -61.45
C ARG A 86 -23.92 25.53 -62.42
N CYS A 87 -24.30 26.80 -62.42
CA CYS A 87 -23.83 27.84 -63.34
C CYS A 87 -22.58 28.62 -62.86
N ILE A 88 -22.28 28.67 -61.56
CA ILE A 88 -21.07 29.33 -61.02
C ILE A 88 -20.08 28.26 -60.52
N ARG A 89 -18.94 28.12 -61.22
CA ARG A 89 -17.98 27.01 -61.04
C ARG A 89 -16.88 27.30 -60.02
N ASP A 90 -17.28 27.62 -58.79
CA ASP A 90 -16.38 27.69 -57.64
C ASP A 90 -15.96 26.28 -57.21
N LYS A 91 -14.95 25.72 -57.89
CA LYS A 91 -14.38 24.38 -57.66
C LYS A 91 -13.85 24.13 -56.24
N GLU A 92 -13.82 25.16 -55.39
CA GLU A 92 -13.42 25.09 -53.98
C GLU A 92 -14.63 24.93 -53.05
N LYS A 93 -15.79 25.55 -53.37
CA LYS A 93 -17.06 25.34 -52.64
C LYS A 93 -17.56 23.90 -52.82
N GLU A 94 -17.46 23.37 -54.04
CA GLU A 94 -17.86 21.98 -54.36
C GLU A 94 -16.98 20.93 -53.64
N LYS A 95 -15.76 21.31 -53.21
CA LYS A 95 -14.87 20.45 -52.41
C LYS A 95 -15.15 20.52 -50.90
N SER A 96 -15.73 21.61 -50.39
CA SER A 96 -15.91 21.83 -48.94
C SER A 96 -17.27 21.35 -48.40
N GLN A 97 -18.22 21.01 -49.27
CA GLN A 97 -19.48 20.35 -48.91
C GLN A 97 -19.22 19.02 -48.18
N TYR A 98 -19.93 18.81 -47.07
CA TYR A 98 -19.90 17.59 -46.25
C TYR A 98 -20.69 16.44 -46.90
N PHE A 99 -21.85 16.76 -47.48
CA PHE A 99 -22.80 15.87 -48.15
C PHE A 99 -22.87 16.19 -49.65
N LYS A 100 -21.89 15.70 -50.40
CA LYS A 100 -21.70 15.99 -51.85
C LYS A 100 -22.87 15.59 -52.76
N SER A 101 -23.79 14.77 -52.26
CA SER A 101 -25.01 14.31 -52.95
C SER A 101 -26.23 15.21 -52.73
N GLY A 102 -26.15 16.23 -51.86
CA GLY A 102 -27.30 17.05 -51.48
C GLY A 102 -28.26 16.38 -50.49
N MET A 103 -27.95 15.18 -50.02
CA MET A 103 -28.70 14.43 -49.01
C MET A 103 -27.74 13.85 -47.97
N MET A 104 -28.26 13.51 -46.78
CA MET A 104 -27.49 12.80 -45.75
C MET A 104 -27.13 11.37 -46.22
N ASP A 105 -26.06 11.24 -47.01
CA ASP A 105 -25.59 9.98 -47.62
C ASP A 105 -24.59 9.18 -46.76
N LYS A 106 -24.21 9.71 -45.59
CA LYS A 106 -23.23 9.08 -44.70
C LYS A 106 -23.48 9.33 -43.22
N ILE A 107 -23.00 8.40 -42.40
CA ILE A 107 -22.78 8.54 -40.96
C ILE A 107 -21.27 8.53 -40.71
N VAL A 108 -20.76 9.53 -39.99
CA VAL A 108 -19.37 9.54 -39.52
C VAL A 108 -19.33 8.89 -38.15
N TYR A 109 -18.52 7.84 -37.98
CA TYR A 109 -18.14 7.31 -36.68
C TYR A 109 -16.74 7.83 -36.31
N GLU A 110 -16.54 8.14 -35.04
CA GLU A 110 -15.31 8.72 -34.52
C GLU A 110 -14.89 7.98 -33.25
N SER A 111 -13.61 7.61 -33.15
CA SER A 111 -13.10 6.81 -32.05
C SER A 111 -12.66 7.66 -30.87
N THR A 112 -13.00 7.25 -29.66
CA THR A 112 -12.35 7.70 -28.42
C THR A 112 -11.43 6.61 -27.87
N VAL A 113 -10.20 6.98 -27.51
CA VAL A 113 -9.29 6.11 -26.75
C VAL A 113 -9.80 6.02 -25.30
N PRO A 114 -10.12 4.83 -24.76
CA PRO A 114 -10.44 4.66 -23.35
C PRO A 114 -9.16 4.73 -22.50
N CYS A 115 -9.27 5.12 -21.24
CA CYS A 115 -8.14 5.17 -20.30
C CYS A 115 -7.80 3.76 -19.76
N THR A 116 -7.43 2.84 -20.64
CA THR A 116 -7.06 1.46 -20.33
C THR A 116 -5.62 1.20 -20.73
N ASP A 117 -4.82 0.75 -19.77
CA ASP A 117 -3.47 0.22 -19.99
C ASP A 117 -3.52 -0.98 -20.96
N THR A 118 -2.97 -0.83 -22.17
CA THR A 118 -2.99 -1.85 -23.22
C THR A 118 -1.88 -2.88 -23.11
N GLU A 119 -0.85 -2.64 -22.29
CA GLU A 119 0.33 -3.52 -22.15
C GLU A 119 -0.04 -4.91 -21.58
N ARG A 120 -1.20 -5.00 -20.94
CA ARG A 120 -1.75 -6.23 -20.31
C ARG A 120 -2.69 -7.03 -21.20
N TYR A 121 -2.96 -6.57 -22.43
CA TYR A 121 -3.95 -7.18 -23.32
C TYR A 121 -3.31 -7.71 -24.61
N ALA A 122 -3.74 -8.90 -25.01
CA ALA A 122 -3.39 -9.54 -26.27
C ALA A 122 -4.65 -10.13 -26.92
N ILE A 123 -4.65 -10.24 -28.25
CA ILE A 123 -5.60 -11.07 -28.98
C ILE A 123 -4.96 -12.44 -29.17
N ALA A 124 -5.69 -13.51 -28.84
CA ALA A 124 -5.23 -14.87 -29.05
C ALA A 124 -6.07 -15.55 -30.15
N ILE A 125 -5.40 -16.23 -31.09
CA ILE A 125 -6.04 -17.15 -32.04
C ILE A 125 -5.72 -18.58 -31.60
N LEU A 126 -6.77 -19.37 -31.40
CA LEU A 126 -6.68 -20.82 -31.21
C LEU A 126 -6.96 -21.50 -32.55
N GLN A 127 -5.96 -22.18 -33.12
CA GLN A 127 -6.11 -23.01 -34.32
C GLN A 127 -5.27 -24.28 -34.16
N ASP A 128 -5.76 -25.43 -34.64
CA ASP A 128 -5.03 -26.71 -34.70
C ASP A 128 -4.40 -27.17 -33.36
N LYS A 129 -5.00 -26.74 -32.24
CA LYS A 129 -4.58 -26.90 -30.83
C LYS A 129 -3.41 -26.03 -30.36
N GLU A 130 -2.98 -25.05 -31.15
CA GLU A 130 -1.98 -24.04 -30.78
C GLU A 130 -2.65 -22.69 -30.47
N LEU A 131 -2.14 -21.96 -29.47
CA LEU A 131 -2.63 -20.65 -29.08
C LEU A 131 -1.61 -19.55 -29.44
N HIS A 132 -1.91 -18.74 -30.45
CA HIS A 132 -1.03 -17.66 -30.91
C HIS A 132 -1.52 -16.30 -30.40
N CYS A 133 -0.77 -15.73 -29.45
CA CYS A 133 -1.07 -14.46 -28.80
C CYS A 133 -0.33 -13.29 -29.47
N THR A 134 -1.03 -12.22 -29.84
CA THR A 134 -0.44 -10.97 -30.35
C THR A 134 -0.81 -9.79 -29.44
N PRO A 135 0.16 -9.02 -28.88
CA PRO A 135 -0.13 -7.81 -28.11
C PRO A 135 -0.89 -6.75 -28.93
N ILE A 136 -1.71 -5.94 -28.27
CA ILE A 136 -2.47 -4.86 -28.94
C ILE A 136 -1.86 -3.47 -28.71
N LYS A 137 -1.87 -2.64 -29.76
CA LYS A 137 -1.38 -1.26 -29.68
C LYS A 137 -2.38 -0.30 -29.03
N GLY A 138 -3.67 -0.54 -29.24
CA GLY A 138 -4.76 0.33 -28.80
C GLY A 138 -6.14 -0.33 -28.82
N ILE A 139 -6.99 0.05 -27.89
CA ILE A 139 -8.44 -0.23 -27.93
C ILE A 139 -9.12 1.08 -28.32
N LEU A 140 -10.01 1.07 -29.31
CA LEU A 140 -10.68 2.26 -29.84
C LEU A 140 -12.20 2.09 -29.76
N GLN A 141 -12.89 2.98 -29.04
CA GLN A 141 -14.35 2.97 -28.93
C GLN A 141 -14.99 3.93 -29.92
N PHE A 142 -15.65 3.40 -30.95
CA PHE A 142 -16.35 4.20 -31.96
C PHE A 142 -17.74 4.62 -31.48
N ARG A 143 -18.05 5.90 -31.70
CA ARG A 143 -19.36 6.50 -31.46
C ARG A 143 -19.81 7.28 -32.72
N PRO A 144 -21.11 7.36 -33.02
CA PRO A 144 -21.62 8.27 -34.06
C PRO A 144 -21.22 9.72 -33.75
N SER A 145 -20.61 10.41 -34.72
CA SER A 145 -20.20 11.81 -34.64
C SER A 145 -21.27 12.71 -35.24
N TYR A 146 -21.77 13.64 -34.45
CA TYR A 146 -22.85 14.56 -34.82
C TYR A 146 -22.34 15.91 -35.36
N SER A 147 -21.08 15.95 -35.81
CA SER A 147 -20.36 17.15 -36.28
C SER A 147 -20.99 17.93 -37.45
N HIS A 148 -22.03 17.39 -38.08
CA HIS A 148 -22.86 18.11 -39.06
C HIS A 148 -23.83 19.12 -38.40
N TYR A 149 -24.25 18.88 -37.14
CA TYR A 149 -24.99 19.86 -36.34
C TYR A 149 -24.07 20.99 -35.86
N ASP A 150 -22.85 20.70 -35.40
CA ASP A 150 -21.86 21.74 -35.05
C ASP A 150 -21.59 22.70 -36.22
N LYS A 151 -21.58 22.18 -37.45
CA LYS A 151 -21.49 22.97 -38.68
C LYS A 151 -22.75 23.81 -38.93
N GLN A 152 -23.94 23.22 -38.79
CA GLN A 152 -25.22 23.91 -38.94
C GLN A 152 -25.32 25.11 -37.96
N ASP A 153 -24.98 24.92 -36.70
CA ASP A 153 -25.13 25.96 -35.67
C ASP A 153 -24.06 27.06 -35.79
N LYS A 154 -22.82 26.71 -36.16
CA LYS A 154 -21.81 27.71 -36.59
C LYS A 154 -22.30 28.54 -37.78
N ARG A 155 -23.01 27.92 -38.72
CA ARG A 155 -23.58 28.62 -39.88
C ARG A 155 -24.76 29.52 -39.51
N LYS A 156 -25.62 29.11 -38.57
CA LYS A 156 -26.68 29.98 -38.03
C LYS A 156 -26.07 31.23 -37.40
N GLY A 157 -25.14 31.07 -36.47
CA GLY A 157 -24.44 32.21 -35.85
C GLY A 157 -23.70 33.11 -36.86
N GLN A 158 -23.17 32.56 -37.96
CA GLN A 158 -22.60 33.36 -39.05
C GLN A 158 -23.64 34.11 -39.91
N LYS A 159 -24.88 33.60 -40.02
CA LYS A 159 -25.99 34.32 -40.65
C LYS A 159 -26.53 35.41 -39.73
N ASP A 160 -26.79 35.07 -38.47
CA ASP A 160 -27.38 35.97 -37.49
C ASP A 160 -26.44 37.16 -37.19
N ASN A 161 -25.12 36.92 -37.12
CA ASN A 161 -24.13 38.01 -37.06
C ASN A 161 -23.87 38.70 -38.42
N GLY A 162 -24.27 38.10 -39.54
CA GLY A 162 -24.08 38.64 -40.89
C GLY A 162 -25.15 39.64 -41.33
N ASP A 163 -26.31 39.64 -40.66
CA ASP A 163 -27.40 40.61 -40.87
C ASP A 163 -27.19 41.90 -40.05
N ASN A 164 -26.41 41.82 -38.96
CA ASN A 164 -25.88 42.98 -38.23
C ASN A 164 -24.63 43.55 -38.94
N SER A 165 -24.84 44.12 -40.12
CA SER A 165 -23.82 44.87 -40.85
C SER A 165 -23.62 46.27 -40.25
N ASP A 166 -22.72 46.40 -39.28
CA ASP A 166 -21.97 47.65 -39.07
C ASP A 166 -20.47 47.36 -39.27
N ASP A 167 -19.81 48.19 -40.07
CA ASP A 167 -18.55 47.86 -40.75
C ASP A 167 -17.35 48.45 -40.00
N GLU A 168 -17.16 48.04 -38.74
CA GLU A 168 -15.97 48.44 -37.99
C GLU A 168 -14.71 47.76 -38.56
N GLU A 169 -13.81 48.59 -39.08
CA GLU A 169 -12.55 48.21 -39.70
C GLU A 169 -11.76 47.23 -38.82
N LYS A 170 -11.14 46.22 -39.43
CA LYS A 170 -10.25 45.29 -38.71
C LYS A 170 -9.05 46.04 -38.14
N GLU A 171 -9.13 46.42 -36.86
CA GLU A 171 -7.97 46.93 -36.12
C GLU A 171 -6.77 46.01 -36.33
N SER A 172 -5.68 46.59 -36.85
CA SER A 172 -4.48 45.83 -37.15
C SER A 172 -3.88 45.21 -35.88
N ASP A 173 -3.43 43.95 -35.98
CA ASP A 173 -2.86 43.19 -34.87
C ASP A 173 -1.73 43.95 -34.16
N GLN A 174 -2.05 44.65 -33.08
CA GLN A 174 -1.06 45.31 -32.24
C GLN A 174 -0.19 44.25 -31.57
N VAL A 175 1.03 44.08 -32.10
CA VAL A 175 2.02 43.08 -31.64
C VAL A 175 2.50 43.40 -30.23
N ASN A 176 1.65 43.11 -29.26
CA ASN A 176 1.94 43.18 -27.83
C ASN A 176 2.92 42.06 -27.50
N VAL A 177 4.22 42.39 -27.49
CA VAL A 177 5.33 41.49 -27.15
C VAL A 177 5.26 41.13 -25.66
N LYS A 178 4.34 40.23 -25.33
CA LYS A 178 4.20 39.63 -23.99
C LYS A 178 5.42 38.73 -23.75
N PHE A 179 6.46 39.33 -23.17
CA PHE A 179 7.68 38.64 -22.76
C PHE A 179 7.34 37.33 -22.06
N LYS A 180 7.86 36.23 -22.61
CA LYS A 180 7.50 34.86 -22.22
C LYS A 180 8.03 34.59 -20.81
N ARG A 181 7.20 34.88 -19.80
CA ARG A 181 7.50 34.63 -18.37
C ARG A 181 8.04 33.22 -18.23
N ILE A 182 9.20 33.09 -17.56
CA ILE A 182 9.85 31.80 -17.36
C ILE A 182 8.94 30.94 -16.48
N GLU A 183 8.22 30.02 -17.10
CA GLU A 183 7.37 29.04 -16.43
C GLU A 183 8.27 28.03 -15.70
N THR A 184 7.93 27.69 -14.46
CA THR A 184 8.60 26.60 -13.73
C THR A 184 8.22 25.25 -14.35
N ASP A 185 9.10 24.25 -14.28
CA ASP A 185 8.85 22.93 -14.90
C ASP A 185 7.56 22.26 -14.42
N PHE A 186 7.13 22.54 -13.19
CA PHE A 186 5.84 22.10 -12.65
C PHE A 186 4.66 22.76 -13.36
N ALA A 187 4.70 24.09 -13.55
CA ALA A 187 3.66 24.83 -14.26
C ALA A 187 3.60 24.43 -15.75
N LYS A 188 4.76 24.23 -16.38
CA LYS A 188 4.85 23.72 -17.76
C LYS A 188 4.22 22.33 -17.89
N LYS A 189 4.56 21.39 -17.01
CA LYS A 189 3.96 20.03 -16.99
C LYS A 189 2.46 20.05 -16.70
N ALA A 190 1.97 20.96 -15.87
CA ALA A 190 0.53 21.15 -15.63
C ALA A 190 -0.17 21.70 -16.89
N ARG A 191 0.45 22.67 -17.58
CA ARG A 191 -0.04 23.25 -18.85
C ARG A 191 -0.08 22.21 -19.97
N GLU A 192 0.95 21.38 -20.10
CA GLU A 192 1.02 20.27 -21.07
C GLU A 192 -0.04 19.18 -20.83
N LYS A 193 -0.51 19.02 -19.58
CA LYS A 193 -1.64 18.14 -19.21
C LYS A 193 -3.01 18.83 -19.30
N SER A 194 -3.08 20.11 -19.66
CA SER A 194 -4.36 20.83 -19.78
C SER A 194 -5.14 20.40 -21.02
N PHE A 195 -6.48 20.40 -20.92
CA PHE A 195 -7.37 20.05 -22.03
C PHE A 195 -7.10 20.88 -23.30
N ALA A 196 -6.76 22.16 -23.16
CA ALA A 196 -6.43 23.03 -24.29
C ALA A 196 -5.15 22.59 -25.01
N ALA A 197 -4.07 22.27 -24.28
CA ALA A 197 -2.81 21.81 -24.87
C ALA A 197 -2.95 20.42 -25.53
N ILE A 198 -3.75 19.53 -24.94
CA ILE A 198 -4.06 18.21 -25.51
C ILE A 198 -4.91 18.37 -26.78
N SER A 199 -5.95 19.20 -26.74
CA SER A 199 -6.81 19.48 -27.90
C SER A 199 -6.04 20.13 -29.06
N GLN A 200 -5.11 21.04 -28.77
CA GLN A 200 -4.22 21.62 -29.77
C GLN A 200 -3.31 20.56 -30.39
N ARG A 201 -2.62 19.74 -29.58
CA ARG A 201 -1.77 18.64 -30.08
C ARG A 201 -2.55 17.63 -30.94
N ILE A 202 -3.83 17.41 -30.64
CA ILE A 202 -4.73 16.58 -31.44
C ILE A 202 -5.08 17.28 -32.76
N ALA A 203 -5.32 18.59 -32.75
CA ALA A 203 -5.61 19.37 -33.95
C ALA A 203 -4.40 19.49 -34.89
N ASP A 204 -3.20 19.68 -34.34
CA ASP A 204 -1.93 19.84 -35.06
C ASP A 204 -1.51 18.58 -35.85
N GLU A 205 -1.96 17.38 -35.45
CA GLU A 205 -1.73 16.16 -36.23
C GLU A 205 -2.65 16.14 -37.47
N PRO A 206 -2.13 15.94 -38.70
CA PRO A 206 -2.98 15.80 -39.88
C PRO A 206 -3.74 14.46 -39.87
N TRP A 207 -4.88 14.42 -40.56
CA TRP A 207 -5.56 13.15 -40.85
C TRP A 207 -4.88 12.47 -42.04
N TYR A 208 -4.60 11.16 -41.91
CA TYR A 208 -4.11 10.31 -42.98
C TYR A 208 -5.25 9.41 -43.48
N ASP A 209 -5.64 9.52 -44.74
CA ASP A 209 -6.64 8.62 -45.33
C ASP A 209 -6.05 7.22 -45.59
N THR A 210 -6.87 6.19 -45.38
CA THR A 210 -6.47 4.77 -45.39
C THR A 210 -7.47 3.93 -46.18
N LEU A 211 -6.98 2.94 -46.92
CA LEU A 211 -7.87 2.03 -47.66
C LEU A 211 -8.49 0.99 -46.73
N TRP A 212 -9.80 1.08 -46.52
CA TRP A 212 -10.57 -0.02 -45.95
C TRP A 212 -10.50 -1.26 -46.87
N LYS A 213 -10.17 -2.42 -46.28
CA LYS A 213 -10.28 -3.74 -46.92
C LYS A 213 -11.34 -4.54 -46.17
N LYS A 214 -12.19 -5.27 -46.89
CA LYS A 214 -13.20 -6.13 -46.26
C LYS A 214 -12.52 -7.39 -45.69
N SER A 215 -13.16 -7.99 -44.68
CA SER A 215 -12.71 -9.27 -44.08
C SER A 215 -12.78 -10.46 -45.04
N ASP A 216 -13.47 -10.32 -46.17
CA ASP A 216 -13.70 -11.35 -47.20
C ASP A 216 -12.82 -11.04 -48.43
N THR A 217 -11.54 -10.77 -48.22
CA THR A 217 -10.59 -10.34 -49.26
C THR A 217 -9.21 -10.84 -48.92
N ASP A 218 -8.48 -11.39 -49.89
CA ASP A 218 -7.18 -12.07 -49.73
C ASP A 218 -6.17 -11.27 -48.89
N HIS A 219 -6.17 -9.94 -49.03
CA HIS A 219 -5.34 -9.03 -48.23
C HIS A 219 -5.64 -9.12 -46.72
N ALA A 220 -6.90 -9.28 -46.31
CA ALA A 220 -7.27 -9.45 -44.92
C ALA A 220 -6.80 -10.80 -44.37
N ASP A 221 -6.87 -11.87 -45.17
CA ASP A 221 -6.32 -13.17 -44.78
C ASP A 221 -4.79 -13.17 -44.71
N LEU A 222 -4.10 -12.51 -45.65
CA LEU A 222 -2.64 -12.32 -45.61
C LEU A 222 -2.17 -11.51 -44.38
N GLU A 223 -2.92 -10.50 -43.96
CA GLU A 223 -2.67 -9.82 -42.68
C GLU A 223 -2.98 -10.71 -41.48
N ARG A 224 -4.07 -11.50 -41.53
CA ARG A 224 -4.43 -12.48 -40.49
C ARG A 224 -3.34 -13.53 -40.29
N MET A 225 -2.64 -13.95 -41.34
CA MET A 225 -1.53 -14.90 -41.25
C MET A 225 -0.34 -14.36 -40.41
N LYS A 226 -0.22 -13.05 -40.19
CA LYS A 226 0.83 -12.46 -39.33
C LYS A 226 0.52 -12.54 -37.83
N LEU A 227 -0.70 -12.91 -37.45
CA LEU A 227 -1.09 -13.13 -36.04
C LEU A 227 -0.54 -14.46 -35.49
N PHE A 228 -0.21 -15.41 -36.36
CA PHE A 228 0.54 -16.62 -36.01
C PHE A 228 2.01 -16.27 -35.79
N SER A 229 2.69 -16.99 -34.88
CA SER A 229 4.13 -16.87 -34.71
C SER A 229 4.86 -17.60 -35.84
N ALA A 230 5.77 -16.91 -36.53
CA ALA A 230 6.72 -17.54 -37.46
C ALA A 230 7.88 -18.24 -36.73
N THR A 231 7.99 -18.09 -35.40
CA THR A 231 9.12 -18.56 -34.60
C THR A 231 8.64 -19.51 -33.50
N THR A 232 9.12 -20.75 -33.53
CA THR A 232 8.84 -21.81 -32.55
C THR A 232 9.98 -22.02 -31.55
N GLN A 233 10.88 -21.04 -31.39
CA GLN A 233 12.00 -21.12 -30.46
C GLN A 233 11.54 -20.82 -29.02
N ASP A 234 12.02 -21.60 -28.06
CA ASP A 234 11.76 -21.43 -26.62
C ASP A 234 12.50 -20.20 -26.04
N GLY A 235 12.15 -19.01 -26.51
CA GLY A 235 12.63 -17.71 -26.01
C GLY A 235 12.07 -17.33 -24.65
N SER A 236 11.98 -18.28 -23.71
CA SER A 236 11.33 -18.07 -22.42
C SER A 236 12.18 -17.20 -21.49
N SER A 237 11.94 -15.89 -21.54
CA SER A 237 12.44 -14.90 -20.58
C SER A 237 11.77 -15.01 -19.20
N LEU A 238 10.89 -15.99 -18.99
CA LEU A 238 10.14 -16.22 -17.75
C LEU A 238 10.95 -17.06 -16.75
N THR A 239 12.16 -16.61 -16.43
CA THR A 239 13.13 -17.34 -15.59
C THR A 239 13.01 -17.07 -14.09
N LEU A 240 12.10 -16.18 -13.66
CA LEU A 240 11.93 -15.80 -12.25
C LEU A 240 11.34 -16.95 -11.42
N GLY A 241 11.93 -17.19 -10.24
CA GLY A 241 11.32 -18.11 -9.27
C GLY A 241 10.00 -17.55 -8.70
N ALA A 242 9.08 -18.43 -8.29
CA ALA A 242 7.75 -18.01 -7.82
C ALA A 242 7.79 -16.97 -6.67
N THR A 243 8.76 -17.09 -5.75
CA THR A 243 8.96 -16.14 -4.64
C THR A 243 9.59 -14.81 -5.06
N GLU A 244 10.20 -14.75 -6.25
CA GLU A 244 10.76 -13.53 -6.85
C GLU A 244 9.70 -12.84 -7.71
N TYR A 245 8.93 -13.61 -8.49
CA TYR A 245 7.77 -13.13 -9.22
C TYR A 245 6.74 -12.45 -8.30
N ILE A 246 6.43 -13.05 -7.14
CA ILE A 246 5.54 -12.42 -6.14
C ILE A 246 6.14 -11.09 -5.61
N LYS A 247 7.46 -10.99 -5.40
CA LYS A 247 8.11 -9.73 -5.00
C LYS A 247 8.14 -8.69 -6.11
N ALA A 248 8.13 -9.11 -7.38
CA ALA A 248 8.06 -8.22 -8.54
C ALA A 248 6.63 -7.70 -8.76
N LEU A 249 5.60 -8.52 -8.52
CA LEU A 249 4.19 -8.11 -8.51
C LEU A 249 3.86 -7.17 -7.34
N PHE A 250 4.45 -7.41 -6.17
CA PHE A 250 4.30 -6.60 -4.97
C PHE A 250 5.65 -5.98 -4.58
N PRO A 251 6.14 -4.97 -5.33
CA PRO A 251 7.37 -4.27 -4.98
C PRO A 251 7.19 -3.68 -3.58
N GLN A 252 8.12 -4.01 -2.68
CA GLN A 252 8.04 -3.53 -1.30
C GLN A 252 8.17 -2.01 -1.31
N LEU A 253 7.11 -1.33 -0.85
CA LEU A 253 7.11 0.10 -0.58
C LEU A 253 8.06 0.38 0.59
N ASN A 254 9.33 0.49 0.26
CA ASN A 254 10.36 1.09 1.12
C ASN A 254 10.14 2.61 1.13
N ASP A 255 8.99 3.04 1.66
CA ASP A 255 8.81 4.42 2.09
C ASP A 255 9.83 4.68 3.20
N GLU A 256 10.83 5.53 2.94
CA GLU A 256 11.75 6.04 3.97
C GLU A 256 11.05 7.06 4.91
N SER A 257 9.77 6.82 5.23
CA SER A 257 8.94 7.65 6.09
C SER A 257 8.34 6.86 7.25
N GLU A 258 8.95 7.07 8.42
CA GLU A 258 8.38 6.99 9.78
C GLU A 258 7.56 5.76 10.24
N THR A 259 7.54 4.66 9.50
CA THR A 259 7.45 3.33 10.13
C THR A 259 8.82 2.66 10.04
N THR A 260 9.42 2.36 11.20
CA THR A 260 10.64 1.53 11.20
C THR A 260 10.28 0.19 10.54
N PRO A 261 10.98 -0.25 9.47
CA PRO A 261 10.68 -1.53 8.85
C PRO A 261 10.74 -2.60 9.93
N PHE A 262 9.67 -3.40 10.06
CA PHE A 262 9.46 -4.36 11.15
C PHE A 262 10.79 -5.04 11.49
N LYS A 263 11.45 -4.58 12.56
CA LYS A 263 12.85 -4.93 12.81
C LYS A 263 12.92 -6.43 12.92
N LYS A 264 13.52 -7.10 11.94
CA LYS A 264 13.58 -8.56 11.82
C LYS A 264 14.02 -9.13 13.16
N LEU A 265 13.04 -9.57 13.97
CA LEU A 265 13.28 -9.82 15.38
C LEU A 265 14.25 -10.99 15.45
N SER A 266 15.36 -10.78 16.18
CA SER A 266 16.34 -11.84 16.33
C SER A 266 15.67 -13.06 16.93
N LEU A 267 16.21 -14.26 16.69
CA LEU A 267 15.71 -15.49 17.31
C LEU A 267 15.51 -15.31 18.83
N GLN A 268 16.42 -14.58 19.48
CA GLN A 268 16.32 -14.27 20.91
C GLN A 268 15.16 -13.32 21.27
N ASP A 269 14.84 -12.34 20.42
CA ASP A 269 13.79 -11.35 20.69
C ASP A 269 12.40 -11.92 20.40
N GLN A 270 12.23 -12.70 19.33
CA GLN A 270 11.00 -13.48 19.09
C GLN A 270 10.67 -14.38 20.28
N ILE A 271 11.66 -15.08 20.82
CA ILE A 271 11.50 -15.97 21.99
C ILE A 271 11.10 -15.16 23.23
N LYS A 272 11.74 -14.01 23.50
CA LYS A 272 11.38 -13.13 24.63
C LYS A 272 9.94 -12.67 24.52
N GLU A 273 9.53 -12.12 23.38
CA GLU A 273 8.19 -11.56 23.19
C GLU A 273 7.11 -12.64 23.27
N THR A 274 7.32 -13.78 22.60
CA THR A 274 6.43 -14.95 22.66
C THR A 274 6.26 -15.44 24.10
N LEU A 275 7.35 -15.58 24.87
CA LEU A 275 7.28 -16.02 26.26
C LEU A 275 6.72 -14.96 27.22
N ILE A 276 6.92 -13.67 26.98
CA ILE A 276 6.31 -12.58 27.77
C ILE A 276 4.79 -12.60 27.60
N ASN A 277 4.30 -12.79 26.36
CA ASN A 277 2.87 -12.85 26.05
C ASN A 277 2.22 -14.14 26.58
N ALA A 278 2.83 -15.31 26.38
CA ALA A 278 2.32 -16.60 26.83
C ALA A 278 2.52 -16.89 28.33
N LYS A 279 3.50 -16.23 28.97
CA LYS A 279 3.98 -16.39 30.35
C LYS A 279 4.66 -17.72 30.69
N LEU A 280 4.16 -18.83 30.15
CA LEU A 280 4.72 -20.19 30.23
C LEU A 280 4.40 -20.93 28.91
N MET A 281 5.30 -21.79 28.44
CA MET A 281 5.12 -22.57 27.20
C MET A 281 5.96 -23.86 27.20
N THR A 282 5.49 -24.94 26.57
CA THR A 282 6.32 -26.14 26.33
C THR A 282 7.35 -25.90 25.23
N PHE A 283 8.39 -26.72 25.17
CA PHE A 283 9.39 -26.61 24.09
C PHE A 283 8.77 -26.88 22.70
N THR A 284 7.80 -27.80 22.62
CA THR A 284 7.19 -28.19 21.34
C THR A 284 6.25 -27.14 20.76
N GLU A 285 5.55 -26.38 21.59
CA GLU A 285 4.73 -25.23 21.17
C GLU A 285 5.63 -24.09 20.69
N LEU A 286 6.70 -23.81 21.45
CA LEU A 286 7.64 -22.73 21.15
C LEU A 286 8.39 -22.99 19.83
N HIS A 287 8.77 -24.23 19.54
CA HIS A 287 9.35 -24.64 18.26
C HIS A 287 8.38 -24.48 17.07
N LYS A 288 7.08 -24.68 17.29
CA LYS A 288 6.04 -24.46 16.26
C LYS A 288 5.78 -22.98 15.95
N LEU A 289 5.90 -22.10 16.94
CA LEU A 289 5.59 -20.68 16.81
C LEU A 289 6.76 -19.83 16.27
N VAL A 290 8.00 -20.15 16.65
CA VAL A 290 9.18 -19.38 16.24
C VAL A 290 9.58 -19.70 14.79
N ARG A 291 9.89 -18.66 14.00
CA ARG A 291 10.21 -18.77 12.56
C ARG A 291 11.43 -17.92 12.18
N LEU A 292 12.33 -18.53 11.41
CA LEU A 292 13.43 -17.86 10.72
C LEU A 292 13.09 -17.66 9.25
N GLU A 293 13.82 -16.75 8.58
CA GLU A 293 13.68 -16.51 7.14
C GLU A 293 14.06 -17.73 6.28
N THR A 294 14.81 -18.67 6.87
CA THR A 294 15.21 -19.96 6.29
C THR A 294 14.32 -21.13 6.72
N GLY A 295 13.20 -20.88 7.42
CA GLY A 295 12.25 -21.90 7.89
C GLY A 295 12.20 -22.07 9.41
N PRO A 296 11.79 -23.25 9.93
CA PRO A 296 11.80 -23.51 11.37
C PRO A 296 13.25 -23.60 11.91
N PRO A 297 13.56 -23.07 13.10
CA PRO A 297 14.87 -23.22 13.70
C PRO A 297 15.16 -24.70 14.03
N SER A 298 16.43 -25.12 13.99
CA SER A 298 16.81 -26.44 14.51
C SER A 298 16.66 -26.50 16.04
N GLU A 299 16.36 -27.67 16.60
CA GLU A 299 16.18 -27.84 18.05
C GLU A 299 17.41 -27.34 18.84
N ALA A 300 18.61 -27.62 18.33
CA ALA A 300 19.87 -27.17 18.93
C ALA A 300 20.03 -25.64 18.93
N ALA A 301 19.69 -24.97 17.82
CA ALA A 301 19.72 -23.50 17.75
C ALA A 301 18.67 -22.87 18.68
N LEU A 302 17.49 -23.49 18.78
CA LEU A 302 16.43 -23.03 19.68
C LEU A 302 16.83 -23.18 21.16
N LEU A 303 17.41 -24.33 21.54
CA LEU A 303 17.95 -24.56 22.89
C LEU A 303 19.09 -23.60 23.24
N ALA A 304 19.98 -23.31 22.30
CA ALA A 304 21.05 -22.32 22.49
C ALA A 304 20.48 -20.91 22.74
N ALA A 305 19.45 -20.51 21.99
CA ALA A 305 18.78 -19.22 22.19
C ALA A 305 17.97 -19.18 23.50
N LEU A 306 17.28 -20.27 23.87
CA LEU A 306 16.51 -20.38 25.12
C LEU A 306 17.39 -20.24 26.36
N ARG A 307 18.54 -20.91 26.41
CA ARG A 307 19.58 -20.72 27.47
C ARG A 307 19.96 -19.24 27.66
N GLY A 308 19.95 -18.46 26.58
CA GLY A 308 20.26 -17.02 26.56
C GLY A 308 19.09 -16.07 26.82
N THR A 309 17.84 -16.55 26.95
CA THR A 309 16.63 -15.69 26.92
C THR A 309 15.53 -16.05 27.92
N ALA A 310 15.40 -17.33 28.26
CA ALA A 310 14.33 -17.89 29.08
C ALA A 310 14.90 -18.55 30.34
N CYS A 311 14.03 -19.13 31.16
CA CYS A 311 14.41 -20.10 32.19
C CYS A 311 13.41 -21.28 32.20
N CYS A 312 13.92 -22.49 32.35
CA CYS A 312 13.08 -23.69 32.42
C CYS A 312 12.70 -24.01 33.88
N VAL A 313 11.46 -24.43 34.10
CA VAL A 313 10.92 -24.94 35.37
C VAL A 313 10.10 -26.19 35.06
N ARG A 314 10.63 -27.35 35.46
CA ARG A 314 10.01 -28.66 35.24
C ARG A 314 9.61 -28.94 33.78
N GLY A 315 10.58 -28.78 32.88
CA GLY A 315 10.42 -28.88 31.42
C GLY A 315 9.74 -27.68 30.73
N VAL A 316 8.96 -26.87 31.45
CA VAL A 316 8.22 -25.73 30.89
C VAL A 316 9.09 -24.46 30.89
N TRP A 317 9.04 -23.67 29.82
CA TRP A 317 9.85 -22.46 29.66
C TRP A 317 9.08 -21.19 30.06
N ALA A 318 9.74 -20.31 30.84
CA ALA A 318 9.24 -19.03 31.30
C ALA A 318 10.14 -17.87 30.82
N PRO A 319 9.60 -16.64 30.62
CA PRO A 319 10.41 -15.45 30.45
C PRO A 319 11.11 -15.09 31.77
N ARG A 320 12.37 -14.67 31.70
CA ARG A 320 13.15 -14.35 32.91
C ARG A 320 12.64 -13.05 33.53
N SER A 321 12.68 -12.97 34.85
CA SER A 321 12.08 -11.88 35.61
C SER A 321 12.63 -10.49 35.25
N ARG A 322 13.90 -10.40 34.83
CA ARG A 322 14.54 -9.15 34.36
C ARG A 322 13.96 -8.59 33.07
N ASP A 323 13.44 -9.45 32.19
CA ASP A 323 12.88 -9.05 30.90
C ASP A 323 11.40 -8.64 31.05
N LEU A 324 10.75 -9.03 32.16
CA LEU A 324 9.37 -8.67 32.52
C LEU A 324 9.30 -7.36 33.35
N TYR A 325 10.13 -7.22 34.38
CA TYR A 325 10.10 -6.07 35.30
C TYR A 325 11.09 -4.96 34.88
N THR A 326 10.85 -4.34 33.73
CA THR A 326 11.74 -3.34 33.13
C THR A 326 11.46 -1.89 33.55
N ARG A 327 10.29 -1.60 34.12
CA ARG A 327 9.85 -0.24 34.51
C ARG A 327 9.83 -0.07 36.03
N PRO A 328 10.06 1.16 36.56
CA PRO A 328 9.84 1.44 37.97
C PRO A 328 8.35 1.32 38.32
N ALA A 329 8.07 0.67 39.45
CA ALA A 329 6.74 0.52 40.04
C ALA A 329 6.81 0.92 41.53
N HIS A 330 5.69 0.79 42.26
CA HIS A 330 5.64 1.03 43.71
C HIS A 330 6.67 0.18 44.49
N VAL A 331 6.97 -1.03 43.99
CA VAL A 331 8.06 -1.89 44.48
C VAL A 331 9.24 -1.81 43.50
N PRO A 332 10.50 -1.66 43.98
CA PRO A 332 11.69 -1.71 43.13
C PRO A 332 11.77 -2.99 42.30
N ALA A 333 12.03 -2.86 41.00
CA ALA A 333 12.06 -3.98 40.04
C ALA A 333 13.00 -5.13 40.46
N ARG A 334 14.12 -4.83 41.14
CA ARG A 334 15.04 -5.84 41.70
C ARG A 334 14.35 -6.77 42.70
N LEU A 335 13.46 -6.25 43.55
CA LEU A 335 12.73 -7.05 44.54
C LEU A 335 11.63 -7.88 43.87
N MET A 336 10.92 -7.33 42.87
CA MET A 336 9.96 -8.09 42.07
C MET A 336 10.64 -9.22 41.26
N CYS A 337 11.85 -8.99 40.75
CA CYS A 337 12.67 -10.03 40.13
C CYS A 337 13.05 -11.12 41.12
N ALA A 338 13.55 -10.74 42.30
CA ALA A 338 13.93 -11.68 43.35
C ALA A 338 12.73 -12.51 43.85
N ALA A 339 11.55 -11.88 43.95
CA ALA A 339 10.28 -12.54 44.29
C ALA A 339 9.89 -13.61 43.27
N ARG A 340 9.91 -13.26 41.97
CA ARG A 340 9.55 -14.18 40.88
C ARG A 340 10.58 -15.31 40.73
N ASP A 341 11.86 -15.02 40.88
CA ASP A 341 12.91 -16.04 40.85
C ASP A 341 12.80 -17.02 42.04
N HIS A 342 12.48 -16.54 43.25
CA HIS A 342 12.22 -17.39 44.42
C HIS A 342 10.95 -18.25 44.25
N VAL A 343 9.87 -17.70 43.68
CA VAL A 343 8.66 -18.47 43.35
C VAL A 343 8.95 -19.56 42.31
N LEU A 344 9.73 -19.25 41.27
CA LEU A 344 10.12 -20.23 40.25
C LEU A 344 11.05 -21.32 40.83
N TYR A 345 11.98 -20.96 41.71
CA TYR A 345 12.80 -21.93 42.48
C TYR A 345 11.95 -22.86 43.36
N LEU A 346 10.92 -22.34 44.04
CA LEU A 346 10.03 -23.19 44.85
C LEU A 346 9.20 -24.12 43.97
N LEU A 347 8.83 -23.70 42.75
CA LEU A 347 8.08 -24.51 41.78
C LEU A 347 8.92 -25.56 41.03
N THR A 348 10.25 -25.50 41.05
CA THR A 348 11.09 -26.65 40.62
C THR A 348 11.12 -27.76 41.68
N HIS A 349 11.17 -27.41 42.96
CA HIS A 349 11.31 -28.36 44.07
C HIS A 349 9.97 -28.89 44.61
N HIS A 350 8.87 -28.14 44.45
CA HIS A 350 7.58 -28.47 45.02
C HIS A 350 6.45 -28.32 43.98
N SER A 351 5.57 -29.32 43.90
CA SER A 351 4.39 -29.25 43.02
C SER A 351 3.36 -28.19 43.47
N PHE A 352 3.41 -27.75 44.73
CA PHE A 352 2.52 -26.75 45.31
C PHE A 352 3.28 -25.76 46.20
N VAL A 353 2.92 -24.47 46.13
CA VAL A 353 3.51 -23.40 46.97
C VAL A 353 2.44 -22.56 47.68
N ASP A 354 2.78 -22.02 48.85
CA ASP A 354 1.88 -21.24 49.71
C ASP A 354 2.22 -19.74 49.67
N ARG A 355 1.26 -18.93 49.23
CA ARG A 355 1.33 -17.45 49.18
C ARG A 355 1.75 -16.84 50.52
N ARG A 356 1.31 -17.39 51.66
CA ARG A 356 1.63 -16.87 53.00
C ARG A 356 3.11 -17.06 53.34
N LYS A 357 3.66 -18.24 53.03
CA LYS A 357 5.09 -18.55 53.23
C LYS A 357 5.99 -17.71 52.32
N ILE A 358 5.59 -17.54 51.06
CA ILE A 358 6.32 -16.70 50.09
C ILE A 358 6.31 -15.22 50.52
N ALA A 359 5.16 -14.67 50.95
CA ALA A 359 5.10 -13.29 51.42
C ALA A 359 5.99 -13.04 52.65
N ALA A 360 6.07 -14.02 53.55
CA ALA A 360 6.97 -13.97 54.70
C ALA A 360 8.46 -14.07 54.32
N SER A 361 8.84 -14.92 53.36
CA SER A 361 10.24 -15.08 52.95
C SER A 361 10.77 -13.89 52.14
N VAL A 362 9.95 -13.34 51.24
CA VAL A 362 10.37 -12.24 50.34
C VAL A 362 10.16 -10.85 50.98
N ARG A 363 9.45 -10.75 52.11
CA ARG A 363 9.11 -9.49 52.82
C ARG A 363 8.33 -8.47 51.96
N LEU A 364 7.57 -8.93 50.96
CA LEU A 364 6.76 -8.08 50.09
C LEU A 364 5.27 -8.06 50.46
N PRO A 365 4.52 -7.00 50.08
CA PRO A 365 3.07 -6.97 50.23
C PRO A 365 2.40 -8.18 49.57
N SER A 366 1.33 -8.69 50.18
CA SER A 366 0.69 -9.92 49.72
C SER A 366 0.11 -9.81 48.31
N GLU A 367 -0.27 -8.62 47.84
CA GLU A 367 -0.81 -8.39 46.49
C GLU A 367 0.27 -8.39 45.40
N ASP A 368 1.47 -7.92 45.69
CA ASP A 368 2.62 -8.05 44.76
C ASP A 368 2.98 -9.53 44.57
N VAL A 369 3.02 -10.29 45.67
CA VAL A 369 3.25 -11.74 45.65
C VAL A 369 2.12 -12.49 44.93
N LEU A 370 0.86 -12.03 45.04
CA LEU A 370 -0.26 -12.59 44.27
C LEU A 370 -0.13 -12.30 42.77
N THR A 371 0.35 -11.11 42.42
CA THR A 371 0.58 -10.70 41.02
C THR A 371 1.72 -11.52 40.40
N VAL A 372 2.80 -11.78 41.16
CA VAL A 372 3.85 -12.72 40.78
C VAL A 372 3.28 -14.12 40.57
N LEU A 373 2.54 -14.67 41.55
CA LEU A 373 1.97 -16.03 41.47
C LEU A 373 1.03 -16.19 40.27
N ARG A 374 0.09 -15.25 40.06
CA ARG A 374 -0.81 -15.23 38.89
C ARG A 374 -0.10 -15.15 37.53
N SER A 375 1.20 -14.85 37.50
CA SER A 375 2.00 -14.82 36.27
C SER A 375 2.71 -16.15 35.92
N VAL A 376 2.71 -17.14 36.82
CA VAL A 376 3.41 -18.44 36.64
C VAL A 376 2.65 -19.66 37.18
N ALA A 377 1.62 -19.43 37.99
CA ALA A 377 0.93 -20.47 38.75
C ALA A 377 -0.59 -20.22 38.78
N LYS A 378 -1.35 -21.29 38.98
CA LYS A 378 -2.81 -21.29 39.20
C LYS A 378 -3.11 -21.79 40.61
N PHE A 379 -4.17 -21.26 41.21
CA PHE A 379 -4.59 -21.67 42.55
C PHE A 379 -5.48 -22.91 42.48
N LYS A 380 -5.14 -23.92 43.27
CA LYS A 380 -5.89 -25.15 43.46
C LYS A 380 -6.39 -25.20 44.90
N PRO A 381 -7.72 -25.28 45.14
CA PRO A 381 -8.27 -25.42 46.48
C PRO A 381 -7.59 -26.56 47.26
N ASN A 382 -7.41 -26.36 48.57
CA ASN A 382 -6.78 -27.27 49.53
C ASN A 382 -5.28 -27.58 49.32
N PHE A 383 -4.72 -27.44 48.12
CA PHE A 383 -3.31 -27.75 47.82
C PHE A 383 -2.40 -26.51 47.76
N GLY A 384 -2.89 -25.36 47.29
CA GLY A 384 -2.09 -24.14 47.12
C GLY A 384 -1.91 -23.73 45.66
N TRP A 385 -0.75 -23.21 45.29
CA TRP A 385 -0.47 -22.77 43.92
C TRP A 385 0.39 -23.80 43.17
N GLU A 386 -0.11 -24.34 42.07
CA GLU A 386 0.62 -25.23 41.14
C GLU A 386 0.98 -24.50 39.84
N LEU A 387 1.93 -25.02 39.05
CA LEU A 387 2.31 -24.44 37.75
C LEU A 387 1.09 -24.27 36.83
N LEU A 388 1.08 -23.18 36.05
CA LEU A 388 -0.02 -22.85 35.14
C LEU A 388 -0.27 -23.98 34.12
N ILE A 389 0.81 -24.48 33.52
CA ILE A 389 0.88 -25.61 32.58
C ILE A 389 1.50 -26.81 33.33
N PRO A 390 1.05 -28.06 33.10
CA PRO A 390 1.70 -29.23 33.69
C PRO A 390 3.17 -29.38 33.25
N PRO A 391 4.03 -30.03 34.07
CA PRO A 391 5.42 -30.33 33.71
C PRO A 391 5.59 -31.05 32.37
N ASP A 392 6.56 -30.60 31.57
CA ASP A 392 6.91 -31.24 30.29
C ASP A 392 7.91 -32.39 30.53
N THR A 393 7.38 -33.50 31.03
CA THR A 393 8.16 -34.73 31.33
C THR A 393 8.84 -35.33 30.10
N ALA A 394 8.31 -35.09 28.90
CA ALA A 394 8.94 -35.51 27.64
C ALA A 394 10.19 -34.67 27.35
N PHE A 395 10.15 -33.36 27.59
CA PHE A 395 11.34 -32.50 27.54
C PHE A 395 12.37 -32.87 28.61
N GLU A 396 11.94 -33.14 29.85
CA GLU A 396 12.82 -33.57 30.95
C GLU A 396 13.59 -34.85 30.60
N ALA A 397 12.90 -35.85 30.00
CA ALA A 397 13.53 -37.08 29.53
C ALA A 397 14.44 -36.90 28.29
N LYS A 398 14.10 -35.97 27.38
CA LYS A 398 14.86 -35.74 26.14
C LYS A 398 16.12 -34.90 26.34
N TYR A 399 16.14 -33.97 27.30
CA TYR A 399 17.27 -33.06 27.54
C TYR A 399 17.66 -32.93 29.03
N PRO A 400 18.06 -34.02 29.69
CA PRO A 400 18.40 -34.01 31.12
C PRO A 400 19.55 -33.04 31.44
N ASP A 401 20.53 -32.88 30.54
CA ASP A 401 21.66 -31.94 30.74
C ASP A 401 21.22 -30.47 30.82
N VAL A 402 20.15 -30.11 30.10
CA VAL A 402 19.57 -28.76 30.14
C VAL A 402 18.85 -28.53 31.46
N VAL A 403 18.11 -29.54 31.94
CA VAL A 403 17.38 -29.47 33.21
C VAL A 403 18.34 -29.42 34.40
N GLU A 404 19.40 -30.24 34.41
CA GLU A 404 20.44 -30.22 35.44
C GLU A 404 21.13 -28.84 35.54
N LYS A 405 21.59 -28.29 34.41
CA LYS A 405 22.22 -26.96 34.35
C LYS A 405 21.26 -25.84 34.78
N GLN A 406 19.97 -25.98 34.46
CA GLN A 406 18.93 -25.06 34.90
C GLN A 406 18.65 -25.16 36.41
N ASN A 407 18.73 -26.35 37.01
CA ASN A 407 18.60 -26.54 38.45
C ASN A 407 19.80 -25.95 39.20
N LEU A 408 21.03 -26.16 38.72
CA LEU A 408 22.25 -25.50 39.24
C LEU A 408 22.16 -23.97 39.17
N TYR A 409 21.61 -23.41 38.07
CA TYR A 409 21.28 -21.99 37.99
C TYR A 409 20.28 -21.58 39.07
N TRP A 410 19.20 -22.33 39.26
CA TRP A 410 18.16 -22.02 40.26
C TRP A 410 18.71 -22.05 41.70
N GLU A 411 19.57 -23.01 42.05
CA GLU A 411 20.27 -22.99 43.33
C GLU A 411 21.15 -21.74 43.50
N ALA A 412 21.90 -21.34 42.47
CA ALA A 412 22.73 -20.14 42.51
C ALA A 412 21.91 -18.86 42.70
N ARG A 413 20.71 -18.78 42.11
CA ARG A 413 19.75 -17.69 42.37
C ARG A 413 19.20 -17.74 43.80
N GLN A 414 18.93 -18.92 44.35
CA GLN A 414 18.44 -19.06 45.72
C GLN A 414 19.52 -18.72 46.77
N ARG A 415 20.80 -19.03 46.51
CA ARG A 415 21.95 -18.57 47.32
C ARG A 415 21.99 -17.03 47.33
N GLN A 416 22.03 -16.41 46.15
CA GLN A 416 21.99 -14.93 45.99
C GLN A 416 20.78 -14.27 46.69
N PHE A 417 19.60 -14.90 46.64
CA PHE A 417 18.41 -14.43 47.36
C PHE A 417 18.59 -14.48 48.88
N THR A 418 19.16 -15.57 49.39
CA THR A 418 19.38 -15.80 50.82
C THR A 418 20.42 -14.82 51.38
N ASP A 419 21.54 -14.63 50.69
CA ASP A 419 22.59 -13.67 51.06
C ASP A 419 22.04 -12.23 51.13
N MET A 420 21.23 -11.85 50.15
CA MET A 420 20.56 -10.54 50.11
C MET A 420 19.59 -10.34 51.29
N LEU A 421 18.94 -11.40 51.77
CA LEU A 421 17.99 -11.34 52.89
C LEU A 421 18.67 -11.26 54.27
N ILE A 422 19.89 -11.79 54.37
CA ILE A 422 20.76 -11.76 55.57
C ILE A 422 21.51 -10.42 55.67
N GLY A 423 21.89 -9.81 54.54
CA GLY A 423 22.66 -8.56 54.48
C GLY A 423 21.93 -7.29 54.95
N GLU A 424 20.62 -7.33 55.21
CA GLU A 424 19.86 -6.19 55.73
C GLU A 424 19.78 -6.20 57.28
N PRO A 425 20.51 -5.34 58.01
CA PRO A 425 20.44 -5.29 59.46
C PRO A 425 19.09 -4.70 59.94
N MET A 426 18.37 -5.46 60.76
CA MET A 426 17.08 -5.05 61.33
C MET A 426 17.22 -3.76 62.17
N LYS A 427 16.56 -2.68 61.75
CA LYS A 427 16.39 -1.47 62.57
C LYS A 427 15.50 -1.77 63.79
N ARG A 428 16.12 -2.19 64.90
CA ARG A 428 15.46 -2.40 66.19
C ARG A 428 14.73 -1.12 66.63
N GLN A 429 13.39 -1.14 66.61
CA GLN A 429 12.59 -0.07 67.22
C GLN A 429 12.83 -0.07 68.74
N ARG A 430 13.53 0.95 69.23
CA ARG A 430 13.80 1.13 70.66
C ARG A 430 12.53 1.64 71.34
N LYS A 431 12.00 0.90 72.32
CA LYS A 431 10.83 1.34 73.12
C LYS A 431 11.10 2.74 73.69
N LYS A 432 10.17 3.67 73.45
CA LYS A 432 10.26 5.06 73.92
C LYS A 432 9.78 5.15 75.37
N SER A 433 10.69 5.05 76.32
CA SER A 433 10.44 5.41 77.72
C SER A 433 10.36 6.94 77.86
N GLN A 434 9.29 7.46 78.44
CA GLN A 434 9.28 8.85 78.93
C GLN A 434 10.15 8.98 80.18
N ARG A 435 11.01 9.99 80.21
CA ARG A 435 11.43 10.69 81.43
C ARG A 435 11.99 12.05 81.04
N ASP A 436 11.45 13.10 81.64
CA ASP A 436 11.91 14.47 81.42
C ASP A 436 13.15 14.78 82.29
N SER A 437 14.07 15.60 81.77
CA SER A 437 15.16 16.19 82.55
C SER A 437 15.69 17.47 81.89
N ILE A 438 15.74 18.53 82.69
CA ILE A 438 16.17 19.90 82.34
C ILE A 438 17.70 20.02 82.42
N GLY A 439 18.29 20.93 81.63
CA GLY A 439 19.70 21.38 81.71
C GLY A 439 20.26 21.72 80.31
N SER A 440 20.84 22.88 80.02
CA SER A 440 21.99 23.57 80.67
C SER A 440 23.31 22.81 80.43
N ASP A 441 24.41 23.40 79.94
CA ASP A 441 24.71 24.70 79.28
C ASP A 441 26.13 24.56 78.66
N THR A 442 26.67 25.56 77.95
CA THR A 442 28.10 25.73 77.60
C THR A 442 28.79 24.62 76.75
N MET A 443 29.89 24.84 76.02
CA MET A 443 30.33 25.95 75.15
C MET A 443 31.56 25.43 74.34
N MET A 444 32.09 26.24 73.43
CA MET A 444 33.43 26.11 72.81
C MET A 444 33.79 24.91 71.89
N SER A 445 33.86 25.26 70.60
CA SER A 445 34.87 24.80 69.60
C SER A 445 36.33 24.99 70.11
N PRO A 446 37.42 24.45 69.48
CA PRO A 446 37.67 24.61 68.03
C PRO A 446 38.50 23.53 67.26
N LYS A 447 38.33 23.56 65.92
CA LYS A 447 39.33 23.70 64.79
C LYS A 447 40.80 23.26 65.05
N ALA A 448 41.58 22.78 64.06
CA ALA A 448 41.71 23.34 62.70
C ALA A 448 42.29 22.34 61.66
N ARG A 449 42.05 22.55 60.34
CA ARG A 449 43.01 23.03 59.29
C ARG A 449 44.37 22.30 59.27
N LYS A 450 44.93 21.89 58.13
CA LYS A 450 45.28 22.63 56.88
C LYS A 450 45.35 21.63 55.68
N ASN A 451 45.49 21.93 54.37
CA ASN A 451 45.89 23.07 53.52
C ASN A 451 45.38 22.77 52.06
N SER A 452 45.41 23.59 50.99
CA SER A 452 45.50 25.06 50.76
C SER A 452 45.55 25.41 49.25
N VAL A 453 44.88 26.51 48.81
CA VAL A 453 45.22 27.36 47.62
C VAL A 453 45.06 26.70 46.22
N SER A 454 44.75 27.37 45.10
CA SER A 454 44.53 28.79 44.67
C SER A 454 43.17 28.91 43.89
N GLU A 455 42.43 30.03 43.81
CA GLU A 455 42.66 31.35 43.15
C GLU A 455 42.75 31.25 41.61
N GLU A 456 42.08 32.06 40.76
CA GLU A 456 41.25 33.30 40.87
C GLU A 456 40.10 33.26 39.81
N ASP A 457 38.86 33.75 40.04
CA ASP A 457 38.33 35.14 39.86
C ASP A 457 38.25 35.59 38.37
N SER A 458 37.16 36.10 37.76
CA SER A 458 35.85 36.65 38.21
C SER A 458 34.66 36.09 37.33
N ASP A 459 33.44 36.65 37.13
CA ASP A 459 32.81 37.92 37.54
C ASP A 459 31.23 37.97 37.55
N LYS A 460 30.71 39.12 38.01
CA LYS A 460 29.46 39.86 37.67
C LYS A 460 28.59 39.32 36.49
N ARG A 461 27.24 39.37 36.51
CA ARG A 461 26.32 40.35 37.16
C ARG A 461 24.83 39.92 37.19
N ARG A 462 24.11 40.29 38.27
CA ARG A 462 22.69 40.75 38.34
C ARG A 462 21.49 39.87 37.89
N HIS A 463 20.58 39.62 38.87
CA HIS A 463 19.13 39.99 38.92
C HIS A 463 18.12 39.54 37.83
N LYS A 464 16.80 39.31 38.09
CA LYS A 464 15.96 39.34 39.32
C LYS A 464 14.67 38.51 39.09
N LYS A 465 13.94 38.20 40.17
CA LYS A 465 12.65 37.47 40.25
C LYS A 465 11.62 37.82 39.15
N SER A 466 10.93 36.79 38.64
CA SER A 466 9.73 36.90 37.79
C SER A 466 8.44 36.94 38.62
N ALA A 467 7.41 37.65 38.14
CA ALA A 467 6.05 37.63 38.68
C ALA A 467 5.00 38.09 37.65
N THR A 468 3.78 37.55 37.79
CA THR A 468 2.48 38.07 37.30
C THR A 468 2.29 38.47 35.81
N GLY A 469 1.50 37.67 35.09
CA GLY A 469 0.18 38.13 34.62
C GLY A 469 0.00 38.48 33.14
N GLY A 470 -0.88 37.73 32.44
CA GLY A 470 -1.39 38.10 31.11
C GLY A 470 -2.49 37.15 30.61
N LYS A 471 -3.72 37.67 30.36
CA LYS A 471 -4.84 36.93 29.72
C LYS A 471 -5.09 37.48 28.31
N ARG A 472 -5.43 36.61 27.34
CA ARG A 472 -6.64 36.76 26.45
C ARG A 472 -6.81 35.68 25.35
N THR A 473 -7.77 34.79 25.58
CA THR A 473 -8.88 34.38 24.68
C THR A 473 -8.79 34.58 23.15
N ARG A 474 -9.02 33.49 22.40
CA ARG A 474 -9.93 33.40 21.21
C ARG A 474 -10.42 31.94 21.11
N LYS A 475 -11.70 31.68 21.45
CA LYS A 475 -12.82 31.44 20.52
C LYS A 475 -12.58 30.32 19.50
N VAL A 476 -13.24 29.18 19.73
CA VAL A 476 -13.66 28.19 18.72
C VAL A 476 -15.10 28.52 18.32
N SER A 477 -15.49 28.24 17.07
CA SER A 477 -16.89 28.30 16.62
C SER A 477 -17.17 27.14 15.67
N SER A 478 -18.12 26.28 16.04
CA SER A 478 -18.71 25.26 15.17
C SER A 478 -20.00 25.79 14.55
N SER A 479 -20.35 25.30 13.36
CA SER A 479 -21.66 25.52 12.74
C SER A 479 -22.08 24.26 11.98
N SER A 480 -23.11 23.59 12.49
CA SER A 480 -23.88 22.60 11.73
C SER A 480 -25.11 23.31 11.14
N GLY A 481 -25.55 22.88 9.96
CA GLY A 481 -26.77 23.32 9.30
C GLY A 481 -27.35 22.15 8.52
N GLN A 482 -28.68 22.04 8.49
CA GLN A 482 -29.41 20.88 7.99
C GLN A 482 -30.60 21.36 7.13
N ASP A 483 -31.04 20.49 6.22
CA ASP A 483 -32.36 20.48 5.56
C ASP A 483 -32.88 21.75 4.87
N MET A 484 -32.73 21.78 3.54
CA MET A 484 -33.85 21.78 2.58
C MET A 484 -33.44 21.07 1.28
#